data_AF-A0A841R9R0-F1
#
_entry.id   AF-A0A841R9R0-F1
#
_cell.length_a   1.000
_cell.length_b   1.000
_cell.length_c   1.000
_cell.angle_alpha   90.00
_cell.angle_beta   90.00
_cell.angle_gamma   90.00
#
_symmetry.space_group_name_H-M   'P 1'
#
loop_
_entity.id
_entity.type
_entity.pdbx_description
1 polymer ?
#
loop_
_entity_poly.entity_id
_entity_poly.type
_entity_poly.pdbx_seq_one_letter_code
_entity_poly.pdbx_strand_id
1 'polypeptide(L)'
;MTAVKMECHDCGTVMDGRFSPCPVCSLDPEMRELFDLFMHSRGNLKEVQRILQLSYPTVRSRIEGMFAAYEKSDSSKIGRMEILKMLRTGDIDVVEAEKLLRDADK
;
A
#
# COMPACT_ATOMS: atom_id res chain seq x y z
N MET A 1 -4.69 3.67 13.98
CA MET A 1 -4.16 4.95 14.53
C MET A 1 -4.09 5.93 13.37
N THR A 2 -4.68 7.12 13.48
CA THR A 2 -4.81 8.08 12.38
C THR A 2 -4.07 9.37 12.77
N ALA A 3 -3.22 9.90 11.88
CA ALA A 3 -2.58 11.17 12.13
C ALA A 3 -3.63 12.29 11.98
N VAL A 4 -3.66 13.23 12.93
CA VAL A 4 -4.68 14.29 12.98
C VAL A 4 -4.13 15.70 12.79
N LYS A 5 -2.80 15.84 12.81
CA LYS A 5 -2.10 17.12 12.71
C LYS A 5 -0.76 16.92 12.02
N MET A 6 -0.41 17.81 11.08
CA MET A 6 0.89 17.89 10.44
C MET A 6 1.42 19.32 10.55
N GLU A 7 2.73 19.46 10.76
CA GLU A 7 3.41 20.74 10.85
C GLU A 7 4.57 20.77 9.85
N CYS A 8 4.64 21.83 9.04
CA CYS A 8 5.78 22.08 8.18
C CYS A 8 6.91 22.71 9.02
N HIS A 9 8.03 22.01 9.15
CA HIS A 9 9.18 22.50 9.90
C HIS A 9 9.86 23.72 9.27
N ASP A 10 9.68 23.97 7.96
CA ASP A 10 10.36 25.06 7.25
C ASP A 10 9.62 26.41 7.38
N CYS A 11 8.30 26.40 7.48
CA CYS A 11 7.49 27.64 7.50
C CYS A 11 6.45 27.69 8.64
N GLY A 12 6.36 26.65 9.47
CA GLY A 12 5.42 26.59 10.60
C GLY A 12 3.95 26.43 10.22
N THR A 13 3.64 26.15 8.95
CA THR A 13 2.25 25.91 8.52
C THR A 13 1.73 24.65 9.19
N VAL A 14 0.58 24.76 9.86
CA VAL A 14 -0.09 23.66 10.55
C VAL A 14 -1.33 23.25 9.77
N MET A 15 -1.49 21.95 9.56
CA MET A 15 -2.65 21.34 8.92
C MET A 15 -3.32 20.36 9.89
N ASP A 16 -4.58 20.63 10.23
CA ASP A 16 -5.43 19.70 10.97
C ASP A 16 -6.32 18.91 9.99
N GLY A 17 -6.50 17.62 10.24
CA GLY A 17 -7.26 16.76 9.32
C GLY A 17 -7.34 15.31 9.80
N ARG A 18 -7.79 14.41 8.92
CA ARG A 18 -7.64 12.96 9.11
C ARG A 18 -6.73 12.45 8.01
N PHE A 19 -5.50 12.10 8.37
CA PHE A 19 -4.49 11.63 7.42
C PHE A 19 -4.37 10.12 7.51
N SER A 20 -4.55 9.47 6.38
CA SER A 20 -4.27 8.04 6.25
C SER A 20 -2.78 7.85 5.94
N PRO A 21 -2.10 6.90 6.61
CA PRO A 21 -0.75 6.54 6.23
C PRO A 21 -0.72 6.03 4.80
N CYS A 22 0.34 6.33 4.05
CA CYS A 22 0.52 5.79 2.72
C CYS A 22 0.62 4.25 2.77
N PRO A 23 0.32 3.51 1.68
CA PRO A 23 0.40 2.05 1.68
C PRO A 23 1.80 1.54 2.09
N VAL A 24 2.86 2.11 1.51
CA VAL A 24 4.26 1.85 1.90
C VAL A 24 4.52 2.18 3.37
N CYS A 25 3.87 3.23 3.88
CA CYS A 25 3.96 3.68 5.27
C CYS A 25 3.32 2.69 6.26
N SER A 26 2.64 1.66 5.77
CA SER A 26 2.01 0.60 6.56
C SER A 26 2.80 -0.72 6.52
N LEU A 27 3.81 -0.83 5.65
CA LEU A 27 4.72 -1.99 5.64
C LEU A 27 5.54 -2.05 6.93
N ASP A 28 5.86 -3.26 7.39
CA ASP A 28 6.84 -3.42 8.47
C ASP A 28 8.24 -2.90 8.06
N PRO A 29 9.14 -2.62 9.03
CA PRO A 29 10.43 -2.01 8.74
C PRO A 29 11.27 -2.79 7.71
N GLU A 30 11.29 -4.13 7.79
CA GLU A 30 12.09 -4.96 6.87
C GLU A 30 11.55 -4.89 5.44
N MET A 31 10.23 -4.96 5.27
CA MET A 31 9.60 -4.81 3.95
C MET A 31 9.78 -3.41 3.38
N ARG A 32 9.81 -2.39 4.23
CA ARG A 32 10.04 -1.00 3.80
C ARG A 32 11.47 -0.77 3.33
N GLU A 33 12.46 -1.31 4.03
CA GLU A 33 13.85 -1.31 3.58
C GLU A 33 14.03 -2.05 2.25
N LEU A 34 13.33 -3.18 2.07
CA LEU A 34 13.33 -3.91 0.82
C LEU A 34 12.69 -3.10 -0.32
N PHE A 35 11.61 -2.37 -0.03
CA PHE A 35 10.97 -1.47 -1.00
C PHE A 35 11.92 -0.36 -1.44
N ASP A 36 12.59 0.31 -0.51
CA ASP A 36 13.55 1.37 -0.81
C ASP A 36 14.72 0.85 -1.64
N LEU A 37 15.24 -0.34 -1.31
CA LEU A 37 16.29 -1.02 -2.08
C LEU A 37 15.83 -1.36 -3.50
N PHE A 38 14.62 -1.89 -3.64
CA PHE A 38 14.05 -2.24 -4.94
C PHE A 38 13.86 -0.99 -5.81
N MET A 39 13.40 0.13 -5.24
CA MET A 39 13.29 1.43 -5.91
C MET A 39 14.67 1.99 -6.30
N HIS A 40 15.66 1.95 -5.40
CA HIS A 40 17.05 2.33 -5.71
C HIS A 40 17.62 1.52 -6.87
N SER A 41 17.28 0.22 -6.91
CA SER A 41 17.68 -0.69 -7.98
C SER A 41 16.87 -0.53 -9.27
N ARG A 42 15.92 0.42 -9.32
CA ARG A 42 14.99 0.63 -10.44
C ARG A 42 14.25 -0.64 -10.85
N GLY A 43 13.91 -1.46 -9.86
CA GLY A 43 13.25 -2.75 -10.06
C GLY A 43 14.15 -3.89 -10.58
N ASN A 44 15.47 -3.72 -10.62
CA ASN A 44 16.38 -4.76 -11.11
C ASN A 44 16.64 -5.83 -10.04
N LEU A 45 16.01 -7.00 -10.17
CA LEU A 45 16.17 -8.12 -9.24
C LEU A 45 17.62 -8.63 -9.14
N LYS A 46 18.41 -8.56 -10.22
CA LYS A 46 19.82 -8.98 -10.17
C LYS A 46 20.66 -8.05 -9.32
N GLU A 47 20.34 -6.75 -9.34
CA GLU A 47 21.03 -5.77 -8.51
C GLU A 47 20.65 -5.93 -7.04
N VAL A 48 19.36 -6.13 -6.75
CA VAL A 48 18.90 -6.47 -5.39
C VAL A 48 19.56 -7.75 -4.90
N GLN A 49 19.67 -8.77 -5.75
CA GLN A 49 20.37 -10.01 -5.43
C GLN A 49 21.83 -9.79 -5.08
N ARG A 50 22.54 -8.98 -5.87
CA ARG A 50 23.94 -8.63 -5.63
C ARG A 50 24.12 -7.91 -4.28
N ILE A 51 23.22 -6.98 -3.96
CA ILE A 51 23.27 -6.19 -2.72
C ILE A 51 22.95 -7.06 -1.50
N LEU A 52 21.90 -7.90 -1.57
CA LEU A 52 21.49 -8.77 -0.46
C LEU A 52 22.32 -10.05 -0.33
N GLN A 53 23.14 -10.40 -1.33
CA GLN A 53 23.94 -11.64 -1.39
C GLN A 53 23.10 -12.91 -1.21
N LEU A 54 21.88 -12.90 -1.75
CA LEU A 54 20.95 -14.02 -1.68
C LEU A 54 20.87 -14.74 -3.02
N SER A 55 20.26 -15.93 -3.02
CA SER A 55 19.90 -16.60 -4.27
C SER A 55 18.77 -15.84 -4.98
N TYR A 56 18.76 -15.89 -6.32
CA TYR A 56 17.68 -15.27 -7.10
C TYR A 56 16.27 -15.73 -6.66
N PRO A 57 16.01 -17.04 -6.41
CA PRO A 57 14.72 -17.49 -5.86
C PRO A 57 14.34 -16.82 -4.54
N THR A 58 15.30 -16.64 -3.62
CA THR A 58 15.04 -16.01 -2.33
C THR A 58 14.67 -14.53 -2.50
N VAL A 59 15.42 -13.80 -3.33
CA VAL A 59 15.15 -12.37 -3.60
C VAL A 59 13.77 -12.20 -4.22
N ARG A 60 13.44 -13.02 -5.21
CA ARG A 60 12.13 -13.02 -5.84
C ARG A 60 11.04 -13.24 -4.79
N SER A 61 11.14 -14.30 -3.99
CA SER A 61 10.14 -14.60 -2.95
C SER A 61 9.93 -13.46 -1.96
N ARG A 62 11.01 -12.74 -1.58
CA ARG A 62 10.91 -11.58 -0.68
C ARG A 62 10.20 -10.39 -1.34
N ILE A 63 10.54 -10.09 -2.59
CA ILE A 63 9.92 -9.01 -3.36
C ILE A 63 8.42 -9.29 -3.59
N GLU A 64 8.06 -10.53 -3.96
CA GLU A 64 6.65 -10.93 -4.09
C GLU A 64 5.89 -10.78 -2.76
N GLY A 65 6.52 -11.17 -1.64
CA GLY A 65 5.93 -10.99 -0.30
C GLY A 65 5.71 -9.51 0.05
N MET A 66 6.67 -8.65 -0.29
CA MET A 66 6.55 -7.20 -0.14
C MET A 66 5.42 -6.62 -1.00
N PHE A 67 5.28 -7.03 -2.27
CA PHE A 67 4.17 -6.59 -3.11
C PHE A 67 2.82 -7.05 -2.58
N ALA A 68 2.71 -8.30 -2.11
CA ALA A 68 1.48 -8.79 -1.49
C ALA A 68 1.11 -8.01 -0.22
N ALA A 69 2.09 -7.58 0.58
CA ALA A 69 1.86 -6.72 1.73
C ALA A 69 1.46 -5.29 1.31
N TYR A 70 2.11 -4.75 0.27
CA TYR A 70 1.75 -3.48 -0.34
C TYR A 70 0.31 -3.51 -0.84
N GLU A 71 -0.11 -4.49 -1.63
CA GLU A 71 -1.48 -4.64 -2.15
C GLU A 71 -2.51 -4.78 -1.04
N LYS A 72 -2.19 -5.44 0.08
CA LYS A 72 -3.06 -5.48 1.26
C LYS A 72 -3.19 -4.14 1.97
N SER A 73 -2.18 -3.28 1.86
CA SER A 73 -2.19 -1.91 2.42
C SER A 73 -2.74 -0.88 1.44
N ASP A 74 -2.62 -1.15 0.13
CA ASP A 74 -3.09 -0.37 -1.01
C ASP A 74 -4.43 -0.87 -1.55
N SER A 75 -5.05 -1.82 -0.85
CA SER A 75 -6.50 -1.86 -0.74
C SER A 75 -6.94 -0.59 0.00
N SER A 76 -6.67 0.57 -0.61
CA SER A 76 -7.65 1.60 -0.86
C SER A 76 -9.00 0.95 -0.69
N LYS A 77 -9.56 1.13 0.51
CA LYS A 77 -10.94 0.76 0.79
C LYS A 77 -11.69 1.38 -0.35
N ILE A 78 -12.14 0.57 -1.32
CA ILE A 78 -12.91 1.07 -2.44
C ILE A 78 -14.01 1.86 -1.75
N GLY A 79 -14.00 3.17 -1.95
CA GLY A 79 -14.84 4.03 -1.15
C GLY A 79 -16.26 3.54 -1.30
N ARG A 80 -17.07 3.55 -0.24
CA ARG A 80 -18.48 3.12 -0.31
C ARG A 80 -19.19 3.65 -1.56
N MET A 81 -18.88 4.90 -1.92
CA MET A 81 -19.40 5.58 -3.11
C MET A 81 -18.96 4.95 -4.44
N GLU A 82 -17.72 4.47 -4.51
CA GLU A 82 -17.14 3.83 -5.69
C GLU A 82 -17.67 2.42 -5.88
N ILE A 83 -17.88 1.66 -4.79
CA ILE A 83 -18.58 0.37 -4.84
C ILE A 83 -20.00 0.54 -5.39
N LEU A 84 -20.75 1.55 -4.89
CA LEU A 84 -22.09 1.85 -5.38
C LEU A 84 -22.10 2.32 -6.85
N LYS A 85 -21.03 2.98 -7.30
CA LYS A 85 -20.88 3.38 -8.70
C LYS A 85 -20.70 2.16 -9.60
N MET A 86 -19.81 1.23 -9.23
CA MET A 86 -19.55 -0.02 -9.95
C MET A 86 -20.80 -0.91 -10.02
N LEU A 87 -21.58 -0.96 -8.94
CA LEU A 87 -22.87 -1.68 -8.92
C LEU A 87 -23.88 -1.04 -9.88
N ARG A 88 -23.92 0.29 -9.94
CA ARG A 88 -24.83 1.03 -10.84
C ARG A 88 -24.46 0.86 -12.31
N THR A 89 -23.16 0.81 -12.63
CA THR A 89 -22.67 0.60 -14.00
C THR A 89 -22.77 -0.86 -14.45
N GLY A 90 -22.96 -1.79 -13.51
CA GLY A 90 -23.03 -3.23 -13.79
C GLY A 90 -21.66 -3.90 -13.90
N ASP A 91 -20.60 -3.24 -13.45
CA ASP A 91 -19.24 -3.79 -13.43
C ASP A 91 -19.07 -4.87 -12.35
N ILE A 92 -19.93 -4.84 -11.33
CA ILE A 92 -20.03 -5.84 -10.25
C ILE A 92 -21.50 -6.16 -9.97
N ASP A 93 -21.76 -7.35 -9.45
CA ASP A 93 -23.10 -7.75 -9.00
C ASP A 93 -23.38 -7.36 -7.54
N VAL A 94 -24.63 -7.60 -7.10
CA VAL A 94 -25.08 -7.27 -5.74
C VAL A 94 -24.30 -8.04 -4.67
N VAL A 95 -23.88 -9.27 -4.96
CA VAL A 95 -23.17 -10.15 -4.03
C VAL A 95 -21.73 -9.67 -3.85
N GLU A 96 -21.07 -9.30 -4.95
CA GLU A 96 -19.74 -8.71 -4.96
C GLU A 96 -19.72 -7.35 -4.26
N ALA A 97 -20.71 -6.50 -4.52
CA ALA A 97 -20.85 -5.21 -3.85
C ALA A 97 -21.02 -5.37 -2.33
N GLU A 98 -21.81 -6.35 -1.87
CA GLU A 98 -22.01 -6.61 -0.43
C GLU A 98 -20.71 -7.00 0.26
N LYS A 99 -19.90 -7.86 -0.37
CA LYS A 99 -18.60 -8.27 0.16
C LYS A 99 -17.63 -7.09 0.27
N LEU A 100 -17.53 -6.27 -0.79
CA LEU A 100 -16.67 -5.09 -0.81
C LEU A 100 -17.10 -4.04 0.24
N LEU A 101 -18.40 -3.86 0.47
CA LEU A 101 -18.91 -2.95 1.49
C LEU A 101 -18.58 -3.41 2.91
N ARG A 102 -18.67 -4.72 3.18
CA ARG A 102 -18.30 -5.29 4.49
C ARG A 102 -16.82 -5.15 4.81
N ASP A 103 -15.97 -5.21 3.79
CA ASP A 103 -14.52 -5.05 3.94
C ASP A 103 -14.12 -3.57 4.03
N ALA A 104 -14.89 -2.65 3.45
CA ALA A 104 -14.67 -1.20 3.60
C ALA A 104 -15.02 -0.66 5.00
N ASP A 105 -16.01 -1.25 5.67
CA ASP A 105 -16.49 -0.84 7.01
C ASP A 105 -15.66 -1.43 8.18
N LYS A 106 -14.68 -2.31 7.91
CA LYS A 106 -13.71 -2.84 8.89
C LYS A 106 -12.45 -1.97 8.96
#